data_AF-A0A3S4VNX6-F1
#
_entry.id   AF-A0A3S4VNX6-F1
#
_cell.length_a   1.000
_cell.length_b   1.000
_cell.length_c   1.000
_cell.angle_alpha   90.00
_cell.angle_beta   90.00
_cell.angle_gamma   90.00
#
_symmetry.space_group_name_H-M   'P 1'
#
loop_
_entity.id
_entity.type
_entity.pdbx_description
1 polymer ?
#
loop_
_entity_poly.entity_id
_entity_poly.type
_entity_poly.pdbx_seq_one_letter_code
_entity_poly.pdbx_strand_id
1 'polypeptide(L)'
;MPSQSPPSGPYASHGSALATDFDLMVSVAGKTDARNDEIRAMLQSFIGAMSNVPPSVWGGVAAARFREVVDRWNAESLKLHAALQRISETIRDNERILREAAEGHSQRIATVAASL
;
A
#
# COMPACT_ATOMS: atom_id res chain seq x y z
N MET A 1 17.32 50.50 -1.09
CA MET A 1 17.62 49.17 -0.53
C MET A 1 17.27 48.13 -1.58
N PRO A 2 18.22 47.33 -2.10
CA PRO A 2 17.85 46.25 -3.01
C PRO A 2 17.42 45.04 -2.17
N SER A 3 16.17 44.61 -2.37
CA SER A 3 15.62 43.37 -1.84
C SER A 3 16.27 42.21 -2.62
N GLN A 4 17.09 41.42 -1.95
CA GLN A 4 17.78 40.28 -2.54
C GLN A 4 16.82 39.08 -2.51
N SER A 5 16.28 38.71 -3.67
CA SER A 5 15.53 37.46 -3.85
C SER A 5 16.43 36.26 -3.59
N PRO A 6 15.96 35.19 -2.92
CA PRO A 6 16.79 34.01 -2.68
C PRO A 6 17.04 33.26 -4.00
N PRO A 7 18.21 32.61 -4.16
CA PRO A 7 18.52 31.84 -5.36
C PRO A 7 17.66 30.57 -5.42
N SER A 8 16.77 30.48 -6.40
CA SER A 8 16.12 29.23 -6.80
C SER A 8 17.16 28.33 -7.50
N GLY A 9 18.01 27.69 -6.72
CA GLY A 9 19.00 26.73 -7.21
C GLY A 9 18.36 25.38 -7.56
N PRO A 10 18.90 24.64 -8.53
CA PRO A 10 18.37 23.33 -8.94
C PRO A 10 18.23 22.33 -7.78
N TYR A 11 19.02 22.46 -6.71
CA TYR A 11 18.93 21.62 -5.51
C TYR A 11 17.56 21.66 -4.79
N ALA A 12 16.90 22.82 -4.76
CA ALA A 12 15.58 22.93 -4.14
C ALA A 12 14.50 22.19 -4.94
N SER A 13 14.62 22.20 -6.27
CA SER A 13 13.70 21.49 -7.17
C SER A 13 13.81 19.97 -7.05
N HIS A 14 15.02 19.43 -6.88
CA HIS A 14 15.22 17.98 -6.73
C HIS A 14 14.70 17.47 -5.38
N GLY A 15 14.86 18.24 -4.30
CA GLY A 15 14.28 17.89 -2.99
C GLY A 15 12.75 17.86 -3.02
N SER A 16 12.12 18.81 -3.72
CA SER A 16 10.66 18.83 -3.90
C SER A 16 10.13 17.64 -4.73
N ALA A 17 10.87 17.22 -5.76
CA ALA A 17 10.50 16.06 -6.57
C ALA A 17 10.55 14.76 -5.75
N LEU A 18 11.62 14.55 -4.98
CA LEU A 18 11.75 13.36 -4.11
C LEU A 18 10.67 13.29 -3.03
N ALA A 19 10.33 14.43 -2.42
CA ALA A 19 9.22 14.49 -1.47
C ALA A 19 7.89 14.05 -2.11
N THR A 20 7.65 14.52 -3.34
CA THR A 20 6.45 14.13 -4.12
C THR A 20 6.45 12.63 -4.45
N ASP A 21 7.60 12.05 -4.77
CA ASP A 21 7.73 10.61 -5.05
C ASP A 21 7.46 9.77 -3.79
N PHE A 22 7.93 10.21 -2.61
CA PHE A 22 7.63 9.52 -1.35
C PHE A 22 6.15 9.59 -0.98
N ASP A 23 5.52 10.76 -1.15
CA ASP A 23 4.08 10.91 -0.91
C ASP A 23 3.27 10.00 -1.86
N LEU A 24 3.72 9.84 -3.10
CA LEU A 24 3.13 8.91 -4.05
C LEU A 24 3.28 7.45 -3.57
N MET A 25 4.45 7.05 -3.08
CA MET A 25 4.67 5.70 -2.53
C MET A 25 3.73 5.42 -1.35
N VAL A 26 3.60 6.35 -0.40
CA VAL A 26 2.67 6.24 0.72
C VAL A 26 1.22 6.13 0.22
N SER A 27 0.84 6.94 -0.77
CA SER A 27 -0.50 6.86 -1.37
C SER A 27 -0.77 5.52 -2.04
N VAL A 28 0.18 4.95 -2.76
CA VAL A 28 0.02 3.63 -3.42
C VAL A 28 -0.11 2.51 -2.38
N ALA A 29 0.70 2.55 -1.31
CA ALA A 29 0.55 1.61 -0.19
C ALA A 29 -0.84 1.70 0.45
N GLY A 30 -1.33 2.92 0.71
CA GLY A 30 -2.68 3.14 1.24
C GLY A 30 -3.80 2.66 0.32
N LYS A 31 -3.68 2.88 -1.00
CA LYS A 31 -4.63 2.35 -2.00
C LYS A 31 -4.64 0.82 -2.01
N THR A 32 -3.47 0.21 -1.84
CA THR A 32 -3.32 -1.25 -1.78
C THR A 32 -4.06 -1.81 -0.56
N ASP A 33 -3.91 -1.17 0.61
CA ASP A 33 -4.64 -1.56 1.83
C ASP A 33 -6.15 -1.37 1.67
N ALA A 34 -6.61 -0.25 1.11
CA ALA A 34 -8.04 -0.03 0.89
C ALA A 34 -8.68 -1.10 -0.03
N ARG A 35 -7.98 -1.52 -1.09
CA ARG A 35 -8.43 -2.61 -1.99
C ARG A 35 -8.44 -3.94 -1.28
N ASN A 36 -7.47 -4.16 -0.39
CA ASN A 36 -7.40 -5.34 0.41
C ASN A 36 -8.58 -5.48 1.39
N ASP A 37 -8.96 -4.38 2.03
CA ASP A 37 -10.11 -4.35 2.95
C ASP A 37 -11.45 -4.53 2.21
N GLU A 38 -11.61 -3.92 1.03
CA GLU A 38 -12.80 -4.13 0.19
C GLU A 38 -12.96 -5.61 -0.21
N ILE A 39 -11.87 -6.29 -0.57
CA ILE A 39 -11.90 -7.72 -0.90
C ILE A 39 -12.34 -8.54 0.32
N ARG A 40 -11.83 -8.22 1.51
CA ARG A 40 -12.27 -8.89 2.75
C ARG A 40 -13.74 -8.65 3.06
N ALA A 41 -14.22 -7.42 2.90
CA ALA A 41 -15.61 -7.07 3.13
C ALA A 41 -16.56 -7.82 2.18
N MET A 42 -16.22 -7.90 0.88
CA MET A 42 -16.98 -8.68 -0.09
C MET A 42 -17.06 -10.16 0.28
N LEU A 43 -15.95 -10.75 0.72
CA LEU A 43 -15.90 -12.14 1.17
C LEU A 43 -16.81 -12.39 2.38
N GLN A 44 -16.72 -11.54 3.40
CA GLN A 44 -17.55 -11.65 4.60
C GLN A 44 -19.04 -11.51 4.27
N SER A 45 -19.39 -10.55 3.40
CA SER A 45 -20.75 -10.36 2.93
C SER A 45 -21.27 -11.60 2.21
N PHE A 46 -20.46 -12.21 1.34
CA PHE A 46 -20.84 -13.41 0.61
C PHE A 46 -21.04 -14.61 1.53
N ILE A 47 -20.11 -14.86 2.46
CA ILE A 47 -20.24 -15.93 3.46
C ILE A 47 -21.49 -15.73 4.31
N GLY A 48 -21.77 -14.50 4.74
CA GLY A 48 -22.96 -14.15 5.50
C GLY A 48 -24.25 -14.42 4.71
N ALA A 49 -24.32 -13.96 3.46
CA ALA A 49 -25.46 -14.21 2.58
C ALA A 49 -25.72 -15.72 2.41
N MET A 50 -24.66 -16.50 2.24
CA MET A 50 -24.77 -17.95 2.00
C MET A 50 -25.09 -18.73 3.27
N SER A 51 -24.60 -18.30 4.43
CA SER A 51 -24.93 -18.91 5.72
C SER A 51 -26.41 -18.73 6.10
N ASN A 52 -27.06 -17.71 5.55
CA ASN A 52 -28.49 -17.44 5.72
C ASN A 52 -29.39 -18.23 4.76
N VAL A 53 -28.83 -18.98 3.80
CA VAL A 53 -29.68 -19.76 2.88
C VAL A 53 -30.21 -21.00 3.61
N PRO A 54 -31.53 -21.26 3.59
CA PRO A 54 -32.11 -22.38 4.32
C PRO A 54 -31.54 -23.74 3.87
N PRO A 55 -31.32 -24.69 4.81
CA PRO A 55 -30.84 -26.04 4.47
C PRO A 55 -31.74 -26.79 3.47
N SER A 56 -33.04 -26.46 3.45
CA SER A 56 -34.01 -26.99 2.48
C SER A 56 -33.71 -26.62 1.03
N VAL A 57 -33.01 -25.50 0.80
CA VAL A 57 -32.56 -25.05 -0.53
C VAL A 57 -31.25 -25.76 -0.93
N TRP A 58 -30.48 -26.19 0.06
CA TRP A 58 -29.12 -26.74 -0.09
C TRP A 58 -29.08 -28.27 -0.06
N GLY A 59 -30.16 -28.95 -0.43
CA GLY A 59 -30.21 -30.42 -0.38
C GLY A 59 -29.11 -31.11 -1.22
N GLY A 60 -28.41 -32.06 -0.61
CA GLY A 60 -27.56 -33.04 -1.31
C GLY A 60 -26.25 -32.50 -1.89
N VAL A 61 -25.93 -32.90 -3.12
CA VAL A 61 -24.64 -32.61 -3.80
C VAL A 61 -24.40 -31.11 -4.00
N ALA A 62 -25.46 -30.30 -4.14
CA ALA A 62 -25.35 -28.85 -4.32
C ALA A 62 -24.75 -28.15 -3.09
N ALA A 63 -25.14 -28.55 -1.87
CA ALA A 63 -24.52 -28.05 -0.63
C ALA A 63 -23.01 -28.33 -0.59
N ALA A 64 -22.62 -29.56 -0.90
CA ALA A 64 -21.23 -29.99 -0.81
C ALA A 64 -20.35 -29.22 -1.80
N ARG A 65 -20.81 -29.07 -3.05
CA ARG A 65 -20.10 -28.28 -4.07
C ARG A 65 -20.02 -26.80 -3.72
N PHE A 66 -21.10 -26.27 -3.16
CA PHE A 66 -21.09 -24.88 -2.73
C PHE A 66 -20.08 -24.65 -1.59
N ARG A 67 -20.06 -25.54 -0.59
CA ARG A 67 -19.09 -25.51 0.52
C ARG A 67 -17.65 -25.51 -0.01
N GLU A 68 -17.35 -26.42 -0.94
CA GLU A 68 -16.03 -26.54 -1.57
C GLU A 68 -15.60 -25.24 -2.28
N VAL A 69 -16.52 -24.60 -3.01
CA VAL A 69 -16.26 -23.31 -3.68
C VAL A 69 -15.99 -22.20 -2.66
N VAL A 70 -16.76 -22.12 -1.57
CA VAL A 70 -16.53 -21.13 -0.50
C VAL A 70 -15.19 -21.33 0.16
N ASP A 71 -14.86 -22.58 0.52
CA ASP A 71 -13.61 -22.89 1.22
C ASP A 71 -12.41 -22.55 0.32
N ARG A 72 -12.46 -22.90 -0.97
CA ARG A 72 -11.43 -22.54 -1.95
C ARG A 72 -11.32 -21.03 -2.12
N TRP A 73 -12.44 -20.35 -2.33
CA TRP A 73 -12.44 -18.90 -2.51
C TRP A 73 -11.91 -18.16 -1.29
N ASN A 74 -12.26 -18.60 -0.08
CA ASN A 74 -11.73 -18.08 1.18
C ASN A 74 -10.21 -18.27 1.26
N ALA A 75 -9.70 -19.46 0.92
CA ALA A 75 -8.27 -19.73 0.90
C ALA A 75 -7.51 -18.81 -0.10
N GLU A 76 -8.02 -18.67 -1.32
CA GLU A 76 -7.41 -17.78 -2.32
C GLU A 76 -7.49 -16.30 -1.91
N SER A 77 -8.59 -15.88 -1.28
CA SER A 77 -8.75 -14.52 -0.75
C SER A 77 -7.74 -14.22 0.37
N LEU A 78 -7.48 -15.18 1.27
CA LEU A 78 -6.45 -15.04 2.30
C LEU A 78 -5.04 -14.94 1.71
N LYS A 79 -4.74 -15.71 0.66
CA LYS A 79 -3.46 -15.62 -0.06
C LYS A 79 -3.30 -14.25 -0.73
N LEU A 80 -4.33 -13.78 -1.42
CA LEU A 80 -4.34 -12.45 -2.04
C LEU A 80 -4.17 -11.35 -0.99
N HIS A 81 -4.88 -11.46 0.13
CA HIS A 81 -4.77 -10.52 1.25
C HIS A 81 -3.34 -10.44 1.78
N ALA A 82 -2.73 -11.59 2.05
CA ALA A 82 -1.36 -11.65 2.53
C ALA A 82 -0.37 -11.11 1.48
N ALA A 83 -0.63 -11.31 0.19
CA ALA A 83 0.19 -10.75 -0.87
C ALA A 83 0.07 -9.21 -0.95
N LEU A 84 -1.15 -8.66 -0.89
CA LEU A 84 -1.38 -7.22 -0.91
C LEU A 84 -0.78 -6.53 0.32
N GLN A 85 -0.89 -7.13 1.51
CA GLN A 85 -0.21 -6.62 2.71
C GLN A 85 1.31 -6.59 2.53
N ARG A 86 1.92 -7.69 2.06
CA ARG A 86 3.37 -7.70 1.80
C ARG A 86 3.79 -6.65 0.78
N ILE A 87 2.97 -6.38 -0.24
CA ILE A 87 3.24 -5.33 -1.22
C ILE A 87 3.19 -3.95 -0.57
N SER A 88 2.18 -3.66 0.25
CA SER A 88 2.07 -2.35 0.92
C SER A 88 3.19 -2.14 1.95
N GLU A 89 3.58 -3.18 2.69
CA GLU A 89 4.77 -3.20 3.56
C GLU A 89 6.05 -2.93 2.78
N THR A 90 6.28 -3.64 1.67
CA THR A 90 7.47 -3.45 0.82
C THR A 90 7.56 -2.01 0.29
N ILE A 91 6.45 -1.41 -0.11
CA ILE A 91 6.43 -0.02 -0.58
C ILE A 91 6.81 0.95 0.54
N ARG A 92 6.30 0.74 1.75
CA ARG A 92 6.63 1.57 2.93
C ARG A 92 8.09 1.42 3.34
N ASP A 93 8.62 0.19 3.32
CA ASP A 93 10.02 -0.07 3.64
C ASP A 93 10.95 0.59 2.62
N ASN A 94 10.61 0.51 1.33
CA ASN A 94 11.35 1.19 0.27
C ASN A 94 11.33 2.71 0.45
N GLU A 95 10.17 3.29 0.78
CA GLU A 95 10.05 4.74 1.04
C GLU A 95 10.98 5.18 2.18
N ARG A 96 10.98 4.45 3.31
CA ARG A 96 11.86 4.75 4.46
C ARG A 96 13.33 4.69 4.07
N ILE A 97 13.75 3.62 3.38
CA ILE A 97 15.16 3.43 2.96
C ILE A 97 15.59 4.56 2.03
N LEU A 98 14.75 4.93 1.05
CA LEU A 98 15.07 5.99 0.10
C LEU A 98 15.12 7.37 0.77
N ARG A 99 14.24 7.64 1.74
CA ARG A 99 14.24 8.87 2.53
C ARG A 99 15.53 9.01 3.35
N GLU A 100 15.90 7.97 4.08
CA GLU A 100 17.16 7.94 4.86
C GLU A 100 18.39 8.19 3.97
N ALA A 101 18.42 7.57 2.77
CA ALA A 101 19.49 7.78 1.81
C ALA A 101 19.55 9.23 1.29
N ALA A 102 18.40 9.86 1.02
CA ALA A 102 18.31 11.24 0.56
C ALA A 102 18.74 12.24 1.64
N GLU A 103 18.36 12.01 2.89
CA GLU A 103 18.77 12.82 4.04
C GLU A 103 20.29 12.73 4.28
N GLY A 104 20.84 11.51 4.26
CA GLY A 104 22.29 11.28 4.40
C GLY A 104 23.11 11.86 3.23
N HIS A 105 22.56 11.93 2.02
CA HIS A 105 23.19 12.63 0.90
C HIS A 105 23.21 14.15 1.14
N SER A 106 22.08 14.72 1.57
CA SER A 106 21.94 16.15 1.86
C SER A 106 22.87 16.62 2.97
N GLN A 107 23.00 15.85 4.06
CA GLN A 107 23.94 16.14 5.15
C GLN A 107 25.39 16.13 4.69
N ARG A 108 25.80 15.16 3.87
CA ARG A 108 27.16 15.10 3.33
C ARG A 108 27.49 16.30 2.45
N ILE A 109 26.56 16.71 1.60
CA ILE A 109 26.73 17.94 0.79
C ILE A 109 26.88 19.16 1.69
N ALA A 110 26.04 19.30 2.71
CA ALA A 110 26.11 20.42 3.65
C ALA A 110 27.45 20.46 4.40
N THR A 111 27.95 19.31 4.85
CA THR A 111 29.26 19.20 5.51
C THR A 111 30.41 19.59 4.59
N VAL A 112 30.40 19.13 3.34
CA VAL A 112 31.43 19.51 2.35
C VAL A 112 31.37 21.00 2.05
N ALA A 113 30.17 21.56 1.86
CA ALA A 113 29.97 22.99 1.62
C ALA A 113 30.44 23.86 2.79
N ALA A 114 30.26 23.40 4.04
CA ALA A 114 30.74 24.09 5.22
C ALA A 114 32.26 24.00 5.44
N SER A 115 32.94 23.10 4.73
CA SER A 115 34.40 22.92 4.79
C SER A 115 35.18 23.63 3.67
N LEU A 116 34.47 24.35 2.78
CA LEU A 116 35.01 25.20 1.72
C LEU A 116 34.93 26.68 2.14
#